data_AF-A0A1H7MP98-F1
#
_entry.id   AF-A0A1H7MP98-F1
#
_cell.length_a   1.000
_cell.length_b   1.000
_cell.length_c   1.000
_cell.angle_alpha   90.00
_cell.angle_beta   90.00
_cell.angle_gamma   90.00
#
_symmetry.space_group_name_H-M   'P 1'
#
loop_
_entity.id
_entity.type
_entity.pdbx_description
1 polymer ?
#
loop_
_entity_poly.entity_id
_entity_poly.type
_entity_poly.pdbx_seq_one_letter_code
_entity_poly.pdbx_strand_id
1 'polypeptide(L)'
;MKNGRAQCKDIPDRPILEFLTDLGSFTSHDGRVVRWRSAIHFNLSRDDSCHAPSVRDAMPPDLPQRLVLAKMNMLIRRGLVDGCACGCRGDFQITERGRAMLTNQAAG
;
A
#
# COMPACT_ATOMS: atom_id res chain seq x y z
N MET A 1 -20.41 -1.09 4.53
CA MET A 1 -20.81 -2.51 4.72
C MET A 1 -22.15 -2.79 4.05
N LYS A 2 -22.19 -3.70 3.06
CA LYS A 2 -23.44 -4.28 2.56
C LYS A 2 -23.46 -5.76 2.94
N ASN A 3 -24.55 -6.23 3.56
CA ASN A 3 -24.75 -7.62 3.97
C ASN A 3 -23.66 -8.19 4.90
N GLY A 4 -23.12 -7.37 5.82
CA GLY A 4 -22.09 -7.80 6.79
C GLY A 4 -20.70 -8.07 6.20
N ARG A 5 -20.46 -7.76 4.92
CA ARG A 5 -19.15 -7.92 4.26
C ARG A 5 -18.51 -6.57 3.97
N ALA A 6 -17.22 -6.45 4.28
CA ALA A 6 -16.41 -5.29 3.94
C ALA A 6 -16.29 -5.16 2.41
N GLN A 7 -16.51 -3.96 1.88
CA GLN A 7 -16.31 -3.62 0.47
C GLN A 7 -15.06 -2.77 0.28
N CYS A 8 -14.52 -2.73 -0.93
CA CYS A 8 -13.31 -1.95 -1.27
C CYS A 8 -13.42 -0.46 -0.89
N LYS A 9 -14.62 0.11 -1.03
CA LYS A 9 -14.95 1.48 -0.63
C LYS A 9 -15.05 1.70 0.87
N ASP A 10 -15.21 0.62 1.65
CA ASP A 10 -15.30 0.68 3.11
C ASP A 10 -13.89 0.71 3.76
N ILE A 11 -12.84 0.40 2.99
CA ILE A 11 -11.44 0.54 3.43
C ILE A 11 -11.03 2.01 3.25
N PRO A 12 -10.52 2.72 4.27
CA PRO A 12 -10.10 4.11 4.11
C PRO A 12 -8.87 4.20 3.20
N ASP A 13 -8.83 5.19 2.30
CA ASP A 13 -7.68 5.41 1.42
C ASP A 13 -6.49 6.03 2.20
N ARG A 14 -6.80 6.92 3.14
CA ARG A 14 -5.81 7.79 3.80
C ARG A 14 -4.72 7.03 4.56
N PRO A 15 -5.01 6.06 5.44
CA PRO A 15 -3.96 5.32 6.13
C PRO A 15 -3.01 4.60 5.18
N ILE A 16 -3.52 4.12 4.04
CA ILE A 16 -2.71 3.44 3.01
C ILE A 16 -1.76 4.45 2.35
N LEU A 17 -2.24 5.66 2.03
CA LEU A 17 -1.42 6.70 1.42
C LEU A 17 -0.38 7.26 2.41
N GLU A 18 -0.75 7.46 3.67
CA GLU A 18 0.18 7.88 4.74
C GLU A 18 1.28 6.82 4.90
N PHE A 19 0.92 5.55 5.00
CA PHE A 19 1.87 4.44 5.07
C PHE A 19 2.84 4.41 3.88
N LEU A 20 2.34 4.58 2.65
CA LEU A 20 3.20 4.63 1.45
C LEU A 20 4.06 5.91 1.37
N THR A 21 3.71 6.95 2.11
CA THR A 21 4.51 8.18 2.23
C THR A 21 5.63 7.98 3.25
N ASP A 22 5.31 7.40 4.41
CA ASP A 22 6.25 7.14 5.50
C ASP A 22 7.31 6.10 5.12
N LEU A 23 6.98 5.17 4.23
CA LEU A 23 7.94 4.21 3.68
C LEU A 23 9.04 4.85 2.82
N GLY A 24 8.94 6.13 2.45
CA GLY A 24 10.03 6.88 1.83
C GLY A 24 10.59 6.26 0.54
N SER A 25 11.64 6.88 0.01
CA SER A 25 12.48 6.27 -1.04
C SER A 25 13.68 5.65 -0.34
N PHE A 26 13.74 4.32 -0.23
CA PHE A 26 14.91 3.68 0.37
C PHE A 26 16.00 3.49 -0.70
N THR A 27 17.23 3.85 -0.38
CA THR A 27 18.37 3.50 -1.22
C THR A 27 18.74 2.04 -0.97
N SER A 28 18.73 1.20 -2.01
CA SER A 28 19.29 -0.15 -1.99
C SER A 28 20.72 -0.11 -1.45
N HIS A 29 21.20 -1.25 -0.95
CA HIS A 29 22.60 -1.40 -0.57
C HIS A 29 23.57 -1.07 -1.73
N ASP A 30 23.12 -1.22 -2.98
CA ASP A 30 23.84 -0.88 -4.21
C ASP A 30 23.73 0.61 -4.63
N GLY A 31 23.27 1.50 -3.76
CA GLY A 31 23.14 2.94 -4.08
C GLY A 31 21.98 3.29 -5.02
N ARG A 32 21.18 2.31 -5.46
CA ARG A 32 19.97 2.54 -6.27
C ARG A 32 18.84 3.03 -5.39
N VAL A 33 18.17 4.12 -5.74
CA VAL A 33 16.92 4.49 -5.08
C VAL A 33 15.85 3.44 -5.42
N VAL A 34 15.55 2.56 -4.47
CA VAL A 34 14.47 1.58 -4.54
C VAL A 34 13.24 2.25 -3.98
N ARG A 35 12.38 2.72 -4.86
CA ARG A 35 11.07 3.29 -4.49
C ARG A 35 10.01 2.21 -4.18
N TRP A 36 10.44 0.95 -4.16
CA TRP A 36 9.59 -0.24 -4.20
C TRP A 36 9.88 -1.12 -2.98
N ARG A 37 9.10 -0.96 -1.91
CA ARG A 37 9.08 -1.96 -0.83
C ARG A 37 7.68 -2.05 -0.25
N SER A 38 6.90 -2.96 -0.79
CA SER A 38 5.77 -3.52 -0.06
C SER A 38 5.59 -4.94 -0.53
N ALA A 39 5.73 -5.90 0.37
CA ALA A 39 5.36 -7.26 0.05
C ALA A 39 3.90 -7.45 0.50
N ILE A 40 3.00 -7.74 -0.44
CA ILE A 40 1.67 -8.28 -0.16
C ILE A 40 1.79 -9.74 0.31
N HIS A 41 2.94 -10.36 0.05
CA HIS A 41 3.29 -11.70 0.47
C HIS A 41 4.32 -11.65 1.60
N PHE A 42 3.98 -12.34 2.68
CA PHE A 42 4.84 -12.91 3.72
C PHE A 42 6.36 -12.83 3.45
N ASN A 43 7.11 -12.30 4.44
CA ASN A 43 8.54 -12.50 4.69
C ASN A 43 9.38 -12.95 3.49
N LEU A 44 9.84 -11.98 2.68
CA LEU A 44 10.96 -12.20 1.74
C LEU A 44 12.32 -12.00 2.41
N SER A 45 12.42 -12.45 3.66
CA SER A 45 13.68 -12.49 4.38
C SER A 45 13.97 -13.95 4.69
N ARG A 46 15.10 -14.44 4.19
CA ARG A 46 15.68 -15.74 4.56
C ARG A 46 16.12 -15.76 6.03
N ASP A 47 15.98 -14.63 6.71
CA ASP A 47 16.26 -14.35 8.10
C ASP A 47 14.98 -13.80 8.76
N ASP A 48 14.50 -14.47 9.80
CA ASP A 48 13.20 -14.25 10.46
C ASP A 48 13.08 -12.87 11.16
N SER A 49 14.13 -12.05 11.12
CA SER A 49 14.25 -10.78 11.83
C SER A 49 13.77 -9.56 11.02
N CYS A 50 13.54 -9.68 9.72
CA CYS A 50 13.16 -8.56 8.86
C CYS A 50 11.76 -8.73 8.26
N HIS A 51 10.74 -8.39 9.06
CA HIS A 51 9.38 -8.16 8.58
C HIS A 51 9.39 -7.03 7.55
N ALA A 52 9.13 -7.36 6.28
CA ALA A 52 8.91 -6.34 5.27
C ALA A 52 7.57 -5.65 5.55
N PRO A 53 7.51 -4.32 5.61
CA PRO A 53 6.26 -3.60 5.85
C PRO A 53 5.25 -3.91 4.74
N SER A 54 4.01 -4.19 5.13
CA SER A 54 2.93 -4.55 4.20
C SER A 54 1.85 -3.47 4.19
N VAL A 55 1.30 -3.17 3.01
CA VAL A 55 0.13 -2.27 2.92
C VAL A 55 -1.07 -2.78 3.71
N ARG A 56 -1.09 -4.07 4.08
CA ARG A 56 -2.08 -4.65 4.99
C ARG A 56 -2.01 -4.04 6.39
N ASP A 57 -0.84 -3.62 6.85
CA ASP A 57 -0.64 -3.01 8.17
C ASP A 57 -1.37 -1.65 8.28
N ALA A 58 -1.62 -1.02 7.13
CA ALA A 58 -2.38 0.22 7.01
C ALA A 58 -3.88 0.01 6.71
N MET A 59 -4.37 -1.25 6.76
CA MET A 59 -5.77 -1.57 6.52
C MET A 59 -6.41 -2.22 7.75
N PRO A 60 -7.76 -2.22 7.87
CA PRO A 60 -8.45 -2.96 8.92
C PRO A 60 -7.95 -4.42 9.05
N PRO A 61 -7.91 -4.96 10.28
CA PRO A 61 -7.54 -6.36 10.48
C PRO A 61 -8.56 -7.30 9.81
N ASP A 62 -8.16 -8.55 9.61
CA ASP A 62 -9.02 -9.63 9.06
C ASP A 62 -9.60 -9.41 7.66
N LEU A 63 -9.05 -8.47 6.89
CA LEU A 63 -9.44 -8.33 5.48
C LEU A 63 -8.95 -9.50 4.63
N PRO A 64 -9.81 -10.08 3.78
CA PRO A 64 -9.39 -11.06 2.79
C PRO A 64 -8.31 -10.49 1.86
N GLN A 65 -7.27 -11.26 1.54
CA GLN A 65 -6.18 -10.82 0.66
C GLN A 65 -6.69 -10.31 -0.70
N ARG A 66 -7.73 -10.94 -1.25
CA ARG A 66 -8.38 -10.48 -2.50
C ARG A 66 -8.96 -9.06 -2.39
N LEU A 67 -9.46 -8.69 -1.21
CA LEU A 67 -10.02 -7.37 -0.96
C LEU A 67 -8.93 -6.32 -0.80
N VAL A 68 -7.81 -6.68 -0.17
CA VAL A 68 -6.58 -5.87 -0.13
C VAL A 68 -6.07 -5.60 -1.55
N LEU A 69 -5.95 -6.63 -2.39
CA LEU A 69 -5.56 -6.47 -3.80
C LEU A 69 -6.53 -5.61 -4.59
N ALA A 70 -7.84 -5.82 -4.40
CA ALA A 70 -8.87 -5.00 -5.04
C ALA A 70 -8.77 -3.52 -4.64
N LYS A 71 -8.43 -3.25 -3.36
CA LYS A 71 -8.18 -1.89 -2.86
C LYS A 71 -6.98 -1.25 -3.54
N MET A 72 -5.86 -1.95 -3.61
CA MET A 72 -4.67 -1.43 -4.26
C MET A 72 -4.88 -1.21 -5.76
N ASN A 73 -5.54 -2.14 -6.45
CA ASN A 73 -5.91 -1.96 -7.86
C ASN A 73 -6.83 -0.75 -8.08
N MET A 74 -7.76 -0.48 -7.15
CA MET A 74 -8.59 0.73 -7.21
C MET A 74 -7.74 2.00 -7.06
N LEU A 75 -6.79 2.03 -6.13
CA LEU A 75 -5.89 3.17 -5.93
C LEU A 75 -4.99 3.42 -7.15
N ILE A 76 -4.52 2.35 -7.79
CA ILE A 76 -3.76 2.41 -9.05
C ILE A 76 -4.61 2.99 -10.17
N ARG A 77 -5.83 2.49 -10.36
CA ARG A 77 -6.76 3.02 -11.37
C ARG A 77 -7.12 4.49 -11.16
N ARG A 78 -7.07 4.97 -9.91
CA ARG A 78 -7.30 6.38 -9.56
C ARG A 78 -6.04 7.24 -9.70
N GLY A 79 -4.90 6.65 -10.01
CA GLY A 79 -3.61 7.34 -10.13
C GLY A 79 -3.06 7.87 -8.81
N LEU A 80 -3.50 7.34 -7.67
CA LEU A 80 -3.02 7.74 -6.33
C LEU A 80 -1.80 6.92 -5.90
N VAL A 81 -1.69 5.71 -6.41
CA VAL A 81 -0.63 4.75 -6.15
C VAL A 81 -0.19 4.17 -7.51
N ASP A 82 1.07 3.80 -7.64
CA ASP A 82 1.61 3.02 -8.76
C ASP A 82 2.14 1.67 -8.26
N GLY A 83 2.21 0.65 -9.12
CA GLY A 83 2.69 -0.68 -8.77
C GLY A 83 1.89 -1.87 -9.29
N CYS A 84 2.14 -3.07 -8.74
CA CYS A 84 1.47 -4.31 -9.18
C CYS A 84 0.47 -4.84 -8.14
N ALA A 85 -0.81 -4.81 -8.47
CA ALA A 85 -1.86 -5.49 -7.69
C ALA A 85 -2.13 -6.94 -8.15
N CYS A 86 -1.19 -7.54 -8.88
CA CYS A 86 -1.30 -8.87 -9.49
C CYS A 86 -1.22 -10.04 -8.49
N GLY A 87 -0.79 -9.78 -7.24
CA GLY A 87 -0.68 -10.80 -6.20
C GLY A 87 0.57 -11.69 -6.28
N CYS A 88 1.65 -11.21 -6.90
CA CYS A 88 2.94 -11.93 -6.94
C CYS A 88 3.90 -11.51 -5.80
N ARG A 89 4.11 -10.20 -5.64
CA ARG A 89 4.95 -9.58 -4.60
C ARG A 89 4.31 -8.28 -4.16
N GLY A 90 3.99 -7.45 -5.15
CA GLY A 90 3.10 -6.32 -5.02
C GLY A 90 3.73 -5.09 -4.40
N ASP A 91 4.76 -4.62 -5.10
CA ASP A 91 5.42 -3.36 -4.80
C ASP A 91 4.50 -2.19 -5.16
N PHE A 92 4.31 -1.26 -4.23
CA PHE A 92 3.49 -0.08 -4.39
C PHE A 92 4.26 1.18 -4.04
N GLN A 93 3.95 2.27 -4.75
CA GLN A 93 4.51 3.59 -4.51
C GLN A 93 3.40 4.64 -4.55
N ILE A 94 3.40 5.57 -3.61
CA ILE A 94 2.50 6.73 -3.71
C ILE A 94 2.93 7.64 -4.88
N THR A 95 1.96 8.09 -5.67
CA THR A 95 2.19 9.05 -6.75
C THR A 95 2.19 10.48 -6.22
N GLU A 96 2.64 11.45 -7.03
CA GLU A 96 2.50 12.87 -6.70
C GLU A 96 1.04 13.27 -6.44
N ARG A 97 0.11 12.74 -7.24
CA ARG A 97 -1.33 12.93 -7.02
C ARG A 97 -1.81 12.35 -5.70
N GLY A 98 -1.30 11.18 -5.31
CA GLY A 98 -1.58 10.59 -3.99
C GLY A 98 -1.11 11.49 -2.85
N ARG A 99 0.09 12.07 -2.97
CA ARG A 99 0.63 13.04 -1.99
C ARG A 99 -0.21 14.32 -1.94
N ALA A 100 -0.62 14.83 -3.09
CA ALA A 100 -1.49 16.01 -3.19
C ALA A 100 -2.87 15.77 -2.53
N MET A 101 -3.39 14.53 -2.57
CA MET A 101 -4.63 14.19 -1.87
C MET A 101 -4.48 14.31 -0.34
N LEU A 102 -3.31 13.91 0.21
CA LEU A 102 -3.04 14.03 1.64
C LEU A 102 -2.93 15.49 2.08
N THR A 103 -2.27 16.34 1.29
CA THR A 103 -2.14 17.77 1.61
C THR A 103 -3.46 18.52 1.47
N ASN A 104 -4.25 18.23 0.44
CA ASN A 104 -5.51 18.94 0.18
C ASN A 104 -6.63 18.59 1.19
N GLN A 105 -6.54 17.45 1.87
CA GLN A 105 -7.47 17.06 2.94
C GLN A 105 -7.05 17.59 4.33
N ALA A 106 -5.86 18.17 4.48
CA ALA A 106 -5.42 18.82 5.71
C ALA A 106 -5.83 20.31 5.79
N ALA A 107 -6.36 20.86 4.69
CA ALA A 107 -6.74 22.28 4.56
C ALA A 107 -8.26 22.52 4.54
N GLY A 108 -9.07 21.52 4.93
CA GLY A 108 -10.54 21.58 4.94
C GLY A 108 -11.13 21.34 6.32
#